data_AF-A0A662EZ34-F1
#
_entry.id   AF-A0A662EZ34-F1
#
_cell.length_a   1.000
_cell.length_b   1.000
_cell.length_c   1.000
_cell.angle_alpha   90.00
_cell.angle_beta   90.00
_cell.angle_gamma   90.00
#
_symmetry.space_group_name_H-M   'P 1'
#
loop_
_entity.id
_entity.type
_entity.pdbx_description
1 polymer ?
#
loop_
_entity_poly.entity_id
_entity_poly.type
_entity_poly.pdbx_seq_one_letter_code
_entity_poly.pdbx_strand_id
1 'polypeptide(L)'
;MKQMLFIPTLIALLLIPAVGFAATEHGPITISAPGDLIRTNGITGGSGTESDPFVIADWVIDGSATGYGIVITGVKAYILIRDVMVQSASRVGIEVIDSPHVALDGCEFHADALGLSLKDLSGAQV
;
A
#
# COMPACT_ATOMS: atom_id res chain seq x y z
N MET A 1 55.88 18.99 19.55
CA MET A 1 54.52 19.01 20.13
C MET A 1 53.53 19.09 18.98
N LYS A 2 52.62 18.10 18.87
CA LYS A 2 51.72 17.87 17.73
C LYS A 2 50.58 18.90 17.75
N GLN A 3 50.44 19.69 16.68
CA GLN A 3 49.26 20.54 16.49
C GLN A 3 48.19 19.69 15.81
N MET A 4 47.16 19.31 16.56
CA MET A 4 46.02 18.53 16.07
C MET A 4 45.04 19.46 15.37
N LEU A 5 44.86 19.28 14.05
CA LEU A 5 43.87 19.99 13.24
C LEU A 5 42.49 19.38 13.49
N PHE A 6 41.61 20.13 14.17
CA PHE A 6 40.19 19.81 14.30
C PHE A 6 39.45 20.27 13.03
N ILE A 7 38.97 19.33 12.23
CA ILE A 7 38.05 19.60 11.11
C ILE A 7 36.63 19.35 11.66
N PRO A 8 35.79 20.38 11.85
CA PRO A 8 34.40 20.14 12.22
C PRO A 8 33.68 19.64 10.97
N THR A 9 33.24 18.38 10.99
CA THR A 9 32.42 17.82 9.92
C THR A 9 31.08 18.55 9.91
N LEU A 10 30.84 19.34 8.86
CA LEU A 10 29.53 19.94 8.60
C LEU A 10 28.58 18.81 8.19
N ILE A 11 27.70 18.38 9.09
CA ILE A 11 26.58 17.51 8.74
C ILE A 11 25.60 18.39 7.96
N ALA A 12 25.60 18.26 6.63
CA ALA A 12 24.56 18.83 5.80
C ALA A 12 23.25 18.08 6.12
N LEU A 13 22.33 18.74 6.82
CA LEU A 13 20.97 18.24 7.01
C LEU A 13 20.29 18.30 5.64
N LEU A 14 20.26 17.16 4.93
CA LEU A 14 19.50 17.01 3.71
C LEU A 14 18.02 17.08 4.07
N LEU A 15 17.35 18.21 3.78
CA LEU A 15 15.89 18.26 3.76
C LEU A 15 15.45 17.39 2.57
N ILE A 16 15.13 16.13 2.83
CA ILE A 16 14.37 15.33 1.88
C ILE A 16 12.96 15.95 1.92
N PRO A 17 12.46 16.56 0.82
CA PRO A 17 11.07 16.95 0.80
C PRO A 17 10.26 15.66 1.02
N ALA A 18 9.42 15.65 2.05
CA ALA A 18 8.34 14.67 2.11
C ALA A 18 7.52 14.91 0.84
N VAL A 19 7.68 14.04 -0.15
CA VAL A 19 6.80 14.03 -1.31
C VAL A 19 5.46 13.58 -0.75
N GLY A 20 4.65 14.55 -0.36
CA GLY A 20 3.25 14.29 -0.06
C GLY A 20 2.61 13.90 -1.38
N PHE A 21 2.26 12.62 -1.53
CA PHE A 21 1.47 12.17 -2.66
C PHE A 21 0.18 12.99 -2.71
N ALA A 22 -0.13 13.55 -3.88
CA ALA A 22 -1.43 14.19 -4.13
C ALA A 22 -2.47 13.08 -4.31
N ALA A 23 -2.71 12.31 -3.25
CA ALA A 23 -3.59 11.16 -3.26
C ALA A 23 -5.05 11.64 -3.26
N THR A 24 -5.88 10.98 -4.06
CA THR A 24 -7.32 11.28 -4.18
C THR A 24 -8.09 10.45 -3.16
N GLU A 25 -9.18 10.99 -2.59
CA GLU A 25 -10.02 10.23 -1.67
C GLU A 25 -10.78 9.11 -2.41
N HIS A 26 -10.81 7.92 -1.80
CA HIS A 26 -11.62 6.78 -2.24
C HIS A 26 -12.25 6.10 -1.01
N GLY A 27 -13.45 5.52 -1.18
CA GLY A 27 -14.04 4.69 -0.13
C GLY A 27 -13.27 3.38 0.07
N PRO A 28 -13.59 2.58 1.10
CA PRO A 28 -13.03 1.25 1.25
C PRO A 28 -13.20 0.39 -0.02
N ILE A 29 -12.17 -0.39 -0.34
CA ILE A 29 -12.09 -1.23 -1.55
C ILE A 29 -12.21 -2.70 -1.15
N THR A 30 -13.09 -3.44 -1.82
CA THR A 30 -13.21 -4.88 -1.66
C THR A 30 -13.07 -5.55 -3.03
N ILE A 31 -12.13 -6.49 -3.13
CA ILE A 31 -11.90 -7.34 -4.31
C ILE A 31 -12.05 -8.80 -3.88
N SER A 32 -13.14 -9.44 -4.31
CA SER A 32 -13.51 -10.80 -3.91
C SER A 32 -13.74 -11.74 -5.10
N ALA A 33 -13.84 -11.19 -6.30
CA ALA A 33 -14.00 -11.93 -7.54
C ALA A 33 -13.28 -11.22 -8.70
N PRO A 34 -12.98 -11.91 -9.81
CA PRO A 34 -12.38 -11.28 -11.00
C PRO A 34 -13.19 -10.11 -11.56
N GLY A 35 -14.52 -10.11 -11.39
CA GLY A 35 -15.40 -9.01 -11.81
C GLY A 35 -15.22 -7.71 -11.02
N ASP A 36 -14.57 -7.76 -9.86
CA ASP A 36 -14.31 -6.58 -9.02
C ASP A 36 -13.08 -5.78 -9.50
N LEU A 37 -12.28 -6.33 -10.43
CA LEU A 37 -11.06 -5.72 -10.96
C LEU A 37 -11.39 -4.68 -12.04
N ILE A 38 -12.09 -3.63 -11.64
CA ILE A 38 -12.60 -2.55 -12.51
C ILE A 38 -12.30 -1.17 -11.94
N ARG A 39 -12.31 -0.15 -12.81
CA ARG A 39 -11.97 1.23 -12.42
C ARG A 39 -12.82 1.81 -11.31
N THR A 40 -14.10 1.45 -11.23
CA THR A 40 -15.00 1.94 -10.18
C THR A 40 -14.67 1.37 -8.80
N ASN A 41 -13.90 0.29 -8.72
CA ASN A 41 -13.43 -0.32 -7.47
C ASN A 41 -11.98 0.08 -7.16
N GLY A 42 -11.51 1.20 -7.71
CA GLY A 42 -10.18 1.74 -7.43
C GLY A 42 -9.04 1.18 -8.28
N ILE A 43 -9.31 0.33 -9.28
CA ILE A 43 -8.28 -0.06 -10.26
C ILE A 43 -7.91 1.16 -11.12
N THR A 44 -6.63 1.49 -11.21
CA THR A 44 -6.10 2.63 -11.97
C THR A 44 -5.39 2.21 -13.26
N GLY A 45 -5.01 0.93 -13.41
CA GLY A 45 -4.38 0.42 -14.62
C GLY A 45 -4.05 -1.08 -14.58
N GLY A 46 -3.35 -1.54 -15.62
CA GLY A 46 -2.86 -2.91 -15.77
C GLY A 46 -3.87 -3.91 -16.32
N SER A 47 -3.40 -5.14 -16.57
CA SER A 47 -4.19 -6.26 -17.11
C SER A 47 -4.22 -7.49 -16.21
N GLY A 48 -3.52 -7.47 -15.07
CA GLY A 48 -3.50 -8.55 -14.08
C GLY A 48 -2.50 -9.68 -14.36
N THR A 49 -1.59 -9.48 -15.32
CA THR A 49 -0.48 -10.41 -15.59
C THR A 49 0.73 -10.08 -14.74
N GLU A 50 1.69 -10.99 -14.60
CA GLU A 50 2.92 -10.76 -13.83
C GLU A 50 3.70 -9.53 -14.32
N SER A 51 3.80 -9.36 -15.65
CA SER A 51 4.46 -8.21 -16.28
C SER A 51 3.64 -6.94 -16.29
N ASP A 52 2.34 -7.04 -16.03
CA ASP A 52 1.38 -5.92 -16.10
C ASP A 52 0.26 -6.13 -15.05
N PRO A 53 0.59 -6.02 -13.76
CA PRO A 53 -0.35 -6.27 -12.67
C PRO A 53 -1.47 -5.24 -12.68
N PHE A 54 -2.66 -5.60 -12.19
CA PHE A 54 -3.68 -4.60 -11.88
C PHE A 54 -3.15 -3.64 -10.83
N VAL A 55 -3.35 -2.35 -11.03
CA VAL A 55 -2.82 -1.31 -10.14
C VAL A 55 -3.97 -0.72 -9.33
N ILE A 56 -3.81 -0.65 -8.01
CA ILE A 56 -4.60 0.18 -7.10
C ILE A 56 -3.64 1.24 -6.58
N ALA A 57 -3.81 2.51 -6.96
CA ALA A 57 -2.80 3.51 -6.64
C ALA A 57 -3.34 4.91 -6.38
N ASP A 58 -2.54 5.70 -5.67
CA ASP A 58 -2.74 7.13 -5.41
C ASP A 58 -4.05 7.43 -4.65
N TRP A 59 -4.53 6.49 -3.84
CA TRP A 59 -5.75 6.63 -3.03
C TRP A 59 -5.45 6.96 -1.57
N VAL A 60 -6.24 7.86 -0.99
CA VAL A 60 -6.47 7.98 0.45
C VAL A 60 -7.77 7.26 0.77
N ILE A 61 -7.74 6.34 1.73
CA ILE A 61 -8.89 5.53 2.11
C ILE A 61 -9.16 5.69 3.60
N ASP A 62 -10.34 6.20 3.94
CA ASP A 62 -10.87 6.18 5.30
C ASP A 62 -11.60 4.85 5.56
N GLY A 63 -10.98 3.98 6.37
CA GLY A 63 -11.50 2.67 6.75
C GLY A 63 -12.52 2.70 7.88
N SER A 64 -12.88 3.88 8.42
CA SER A 64 -13.78 3.98 9.57
C SER A 64 -15.19 3.47 9.29
N ALA A 65 -15.65 3.52 8.04
CA ALA A 65 -16.99 3.12 7.64
C ALA A 65 -17.22 1.60 7.70
N THR A 66 -16.19 0.79 7.45
CA THR A 66 -16.28 -0.69 7.35
C THR A 66 -15.40 -1.41 8.38
N GLY A 67 -14.47 -0.68 9.00
CA GLY A 67 -13.36 -1.22 9.78
C GLY A 67 -12.17 -1.67 8.94
N TYR A 68 -12.23 -1.52 7.62
CA TYR A 68 -11.19 -1.92 6.67
C TYR A 68 -10.90 -0.86 5.61
N GLY A 69 -9.67 -0.77 5.15
CA GLY A 69 -9.33 0.02 3.96
C GLY A 69 -9.49 -0.78 2.68
N ILE A 70 -8.59 -1.73 2.43
CA ILE A 70 -8.61 -2.62 1.26
C ILE A 70 -8.71 -4.07 1.72
N VAL A 71 -9.63 -4.83 1.14
CA VAL A 71 -9.73 -6.28 1.34
C VAL A 71 -9.63 -6.99 0.00
N ILE A 72 -8.66 -7.90 -0.14
CA ILE A 72 -8.50 -8.76 -1.33
C ILE A 72 -8.60 -10.21 -0.90
N THR A 73 -9.54 -10.96 -1.46
CA THR A 73 -9.81 -12.35 -1.06
C THR A 73 -9.96 -13.26 -2.28
N GLY A 74 -9.20 -14.36 -2.31
CA GLY A 74 -9.33 -15.43 -3.31
C GLY A 74 -8.99 -15.04 -4.76
N VAL A 75 -8.27 -13.94 -4.97
CA VAL A 75 -7.92 -13.45 -6.32
C VAL A 75 -6.52 -13.91 -6.72
N LYS A 76 -6.41 -14.54 -7.89
CA LYS A 76 -5.14 -15.06 -8.43
C LYS A 76 -4.49 -14.15 -9.49
N ALA A 77 -5.14 -13.05 -9.88
CA ALA A 77 -4.51 -12.05 -10.73
C ALA A 77 -3.37 -11.35 -9.98
N TYR A 78 -2.38 -10.85 -10.72
CA TYR A 78 -1.31 -10.03 -10.14
C TYR A 78 -1.85 -8.62 -9.85
N ILE A 79 -1.63 -8.15 -8.63
CA ILE A 79 -2.11 -6.85 -8.15
C ILE A 79 -0.95 -6.10 -7.49
N LEU A 80 -0.76 -4.85 -7.86
CA LEU A 80 0.12 -3.90 -7.20
C LEU A 80 -0.71 -2.82 -6.51
N ILE A 81 -0.60 -2.74 -5.19
CA ILE A 81 -1.12 -1.63 -4.40
C ILE A 81 0.03 -0.65 -4.21
N ARG A 82 -0.08 0.55 -4.78
CA ARG A 82 1.04 1.50 -4.82
C ARG A 82 0.63 2.89 -4.32
N ASP A 83 1.41 3.49 -3.43
CA ASP A 83 1.22 4.88 -2.98
C ASP A 83 -0.20 5.12 -2.43
N VAL A 84 -0.71 4.13 -1.67
CA VAL A 84 -2.02 4.19 -1.02
C VAL A 84 -1.83 4.50 0.46
N MET A 85 -2.57 5.49 0.96
CA MET A 85 -2.71 5.75 2.38
C MET A 85 -4.04 5.19 2.87
N VAL A 86 -3.99 4.32 3.88
CA VAL A 86 -5.18 3.90 4.62
C VAL A 86 -5.17 4.57 5.99
N GLN A 87 -6.35 5.01 6.44
CA GLN A 87 -6.49 5.59 7.76
C GLN A 87 -7.76 5.16 8.50
N SER A 88 -7.70 5.19 9.82
CA SER A 88 -8.84 4.99 10.73
C SER A 88 -9.56 3.64 10.58
N ALA A 89 -8.91 2.62 10.03
CA ALA A 89 -9.46 1.27 9.97
C ALA A 89 -9.49 0.64 11.36
N SER A 90 -10.69 0.39 11.90
CA SER A 90 -10.85 -0.21 13.24
C SER A 90 -10.45 -1.69 13.32
N ARG A 91 -10.16 -2.34 12.19
CA ARG A 91 -9.71 -3.75 12.11
C ARG A 91 -8.37 -3.89 11.39
N VAL A 92 -8.34 -3.69 10.07
CA VAL A 92 -7.13 -3.85 9.25
C VAL A 92 -7.11 -2.83 8.13
N GLY A 93 -5.99 -2.13 7.91
CA GLY A 93 -5.82 -1.21 6.80
C GLY A 93 -5.91 -1.93 5.45
N ILE A 94 -5.00 -2.87 5.20
CA ILE A 94 -5.02 -3.76 4.03
C ILE A 94 -5.03 -5.23 4.49
N GLU A 95 -6.03 -6.00 4.09
CA GLU A 95 -6.16 -7.43 4.35
C GLU A 95 -6.12 -8.22 3.03
N VAL A 96 -5.16 -9.15 2.93
CA VAL A 96 -5.00 -10.04 1.78
C VAL A 96 -5.17 -11.48 2.24
N ILE A 97 -6.14 -12.18 1.66
CA ILE A 97 -6.50 -13.56 2.01
C ILE A 97 -6.48 -14.40 0.73
N ASP A 98 -5.74 -15.52 0.73
CA ASP A 98 -5.67 -16.47 -0.40
C ASP A 98 -5.42 -15.80 -1.78
N SER A 99 -4.64 -14.71 -1.79
CA SER A 99 -4.34 -13.93 -3.00
C SER A 99 -2.83 -13.75 -3.10
N PRO A 100 -2.09 -14.77 -3.61
CA PRO A 100 -0.64 -14.85 -3.45
C PRO A 100 0.16 -13.87 -4.33
N HIS A 101 -0.49 -13.19 -5.28
CA HIS A 101 0.16 -12.29 -6.25
C HIS A 101 -0.13 -10.81 -5.99
N VAL A 102 -0.30 -10.43 -4.72
CA VAL A 102 -0.51 -9.04 -4.29
C VAL A 102 0.80 -8.48 -3.76
N ALA A 103 1.27 -7.38 -4.35
CA ALA A 103 2.42 -6.60 -3.90
C ALA A 103 1.99 -5.23 -3.38
N LEU A 104 2.72 -4.71 -2.39
CA LEU A 104 2.53 -3.37 -1.83
C LEU A 104 3.82 -2.56 -2.04
N ASP A 105 3.69 -1.31 -2.48
CA ASP A 105 4.81 -0.37 -2.66
C ASP A 105 4.38 1.03 -2.21
N GLY A 106 5.16 1.69 -1.35
CA GLY A 106 4.83 3.05 -0.88
C GLY A 106 3.52 3.19 -0.08
N CYS A 107 2.94 2.11 0.46
CA CYS A 107 1.70 2.19 1.24
C CYS A 107 1.94 2.75 2.65
N GLU A 108 1.03 3.60 3.11
CA GLU A 108 1.03 4.20 4.45
C GLU A 108 -0.23 3.81 5.24
N PHE A 109 -0.09 3.66 6.56
CA PHE A 109 -1.16 3.22 7.46
C PHE A 109 -1.24 4.14 8.68
N HIS A 110 -2.36 4.84 8.86
CA HIS A 110 -2.51 5.89 9.87
C HIS A 110 -3.70 5.63 10.80
N ALA A 111 -3.42 5.44 12.09
CA ALA A 111 -4.45 5.16 13.10
C ALA A 111 -5.32 3.92 12.78
N ASP A 112 -4.76 2.96 12.03
CA ASP A 112 -5.36 1.65 11.83
C ASP A 112 -5.07 0.72 13.02
N ALA A 113 -6.01 -0.16 13.38
CA ALA A 113 -5.80 -1.15 14.43
C ALA A 113 -4.69 -2.15 14.08
N LEU A 114 -4.61 -2.53 12.81
CA LEU A 114 -3.51 -3.27 12.19
C LEU A 114 -3.30 -2.72 10.78
N GLY A 115 -2.08 -2.35 10.41
CA GLY A 115 -1.83 -1.82 9.06
C GLY A 115 -2.05 -2.89 7.97
N LEU A 116 -1.34 -4.01 8.06
CA LEU A 116 -1.36 -5.07 7.06
C LEU A 116 -1.64 -6.43 7.68
N SER A 117 -2.53 -7.21 7.06
CA SER A 117 -2.74 -8.63 7.36
C SER A 117 -2.63 -9.47 6.09
N LEU A 118 -1.76 -10.48 6.13
CA LEU A 118 -1.56 -11.45 5.06
C LEU A 118 -1.93 -12.83 5.59
N LYS A 119 -2.91 -13.49 4.96
CA LYS A 119 -3.45 -14.78 5.42
C LYS A 119 -3.58 -15.77 4.28
N ASP A 120 -3.34 -17.03 4.61
CA ASP A 120 -3.57 -18.17 3.72
C ASP A 120 -2.99 -17.98 2.30
N LEU A 121 -1.82 -17.32 2.22
CA LEU A 121 -1.10 -17.08 0.97
C LEU A 121 -0.40 -18.35 0.47
N SER A 122 -1.09 -19.48 0.53
CA SER A 122 -0.57 -20.75 0.02
C SER A 122 -0.17 -20.57 -1.45
N GLY A 123 1.11 -20.79 -1.76
CA GLY A 123 1.69 -20.53 -3.09
C GLY A 123 2.42 -19.20 -3.24
N ALA A 124 2.47 -18.32 -2.24
CA ALA A 124 3.36 -17.17 -2.25
C ALA A 124 4.83 -17.63 -2.19
N GLN A 125 5.62 -17.24 -3.19
CA GLN A 125 7.07 -17.37 -3.13
C GLN A 125 7.59 -16.13 -2.40
N VAL A 126 8.14 -16.32 -1.20
CA VAL A 126 8.85 -15.27 -0.44
C VAL A 126 10.31 -15.23 -0.87
#